data_AF-R7HWK8-F1
#
_entry.id   AF-R7HWK8-F1
#
_cell.length_a   1.000
_cell.length_b   1.000
_cell.length_c   1.000
_cell.angle_alpha   90.00
_cell.angle_beta   90.00
_cell.angle_gamma   90.00
#
_symmetry.space_group_name_H-M   'P 1'
#
loop_
_entity.id
_entity.type
_entity.pdbx_description
1 polymer ?
#
loop_
_entity_poly.entity_id
_entity_poly.type
_entity_poly.pdbx_seq_one_letter_code
_entity_poly.pdbx_strand_id
1 'polypeptide(L)'
;MQNQLNCEQVTALLSFYVEGKLSDKLTEYVKIHLDNCPECMEKFIQLKHMLTRFVNNQETEDVESPYITKQYETFKSNLSAYIDNELNNLDSIKIKKIAISNPLARQDLENIYTFKKLLHSSFERTKTELKNDYSKSTVNNLLHENDDQKNIDAFFKLTAIFFIMITAIVAGIISILYF
;
A
#
# COMPACT_ATOMS: atom_id res chain seq x y z
N MET A 1 -52.96 35.79 28.62
CA MET A 1 -52.21 36.94 28.06
C MET A 1 -50.72 36.59 28.08
N GLN A 2 -50.00 36.93 27.01
CA GLN A 2 -48.53 36.93 26.87
C GLN A 2 -47.80 35.59 26.62
N ASN A 3 -48.24 34.81 25.62
CA ASN A 3 -47.37 33.77 25.02
C ASN A 3 -46.91 34.16 23.60
N GLN A 4 -46.70 35.46 23.37
CA GLN A 4 -46.18 35.96 22.11
C GLN A 4 -44.72 36.31 22.31
N LEU A 5 -43.83 35.42 21.85
CA LEU A 5 -42.43 35.76 21.68
C LEU A 5 -42.34 36.94 20.69
N ASN A 6 -41.50 37.90 21.00
CA ASN A 6 -41.21 38.99 20.05
C ASN A 6 -40.23 38.50 18.96
N CYS A 7 -40.14 39.23 17.86
CA CYS A 7 -39.28 38.84 16.73
C CYS A 7 -37.80 38.75 17.13
N GLU A 8 -37.33 39.55 18.10
CA GLU A 8 -35.95 39.52 18.60
C GLU A 8 -35.64 38.22 19.37
N GLN A 9 -36.54 37.81 20.25
CA GLN A 9 -36.47 36.56 21.00
C GLN A 9 -36.50 35.37 20.07
N VAL A 10 -37.38 35.37 19.07
CA VAL A 10 -37.42 34.30 18.07
C VAL A 10 -36.12 34.24 17.28
N THR A 11 -35.60 35.39 16.82
CA THR A 11 -34.33 35.44 16.07
C THR A 11 -33.16 34.86 16.87
N ALA A 12 -33.08 35.13 18.17
CA ALA A 12 -32.05 34.55 19.05
C ALA A 12 -32.23 33.04 19.28
N LEU A 13 -33.48 32.54 19.23
CA LEU A 13 -33.82 31.14 19.44
C LEU A 13 -33.80 30.30 18.15
N LEU A 14 -33.73 30.93 16.96
CA LEU A 14 -33.76 30.23 15.67
C LEU A 14 -32.63 29.22 15.50
N SER A 15 -31.41 29.53 15.95
CA SER A 15 -30.27 28.60 15.87
C SER A 15 -30.52 27.33 16.68
N PHE A 16 -31.00 27.48 17.93
CA PHE A 16 -31.35 26.37 18.80
C PHE A 16 -32.56 25.57 18.29
N TYR A 17 -33.51 26.24 17.64
CA TYR A 17 -34.66 25.61 17.00
C TYR A 17 -34.24 24.74 15.81
N VAL A 18 -33.33 25.24 14.95
CA VAL A 18 -32.77 24.49 13.81
C VAL A 18 -31.99 23.25 14.29
N GLU A 19 -31.27 23.36 15.40
CA GLU A 19 -30.51 22.25 16.00
C GLU A 19 -31.36 21.28 16.85
N GLY A 20 -32.66 21.55 17.03
CA GLY A 20 -33.55 20.71 17.82
C GLY A 20 -33.27 20.70 19.33
N LYS A 21 -32.55 21.71 19.85
CA LYS A 21 -32.11 21.81 21.25
C LYS A 21 -33.04 22.61 22.15
N LEU A 22 -34.23 22.96 21.67
CA LEU A 22 -35.22 23.70 22.44
C LEU A 22 -36.14 22.76 23.24
N SER A 23 -36.52 23.19 24.45
CA SER A 23 -37.53 22.50 25.25
C SER A 23 -38.88 22.49 24.52
N ASP A 24 -39.68 21.43 24.68
CA ASP A 24 -40.95 21.21 23.96
C ASP A 24 -41.89 22.42 23.94
N LYS A 25 -42.04 23.09 25.08
CA LYS A 25 -42.88 24.30 25.22
C LYS A 25 -42.38 25.47 24.39
N LEU A 26 -41.06 25.67 24.34
CA LEU A 26 -40.44 26.78 23.60
C LEU A 26 -40.47 26.52 22.09
N THR A 27 -40.32 25.26 21.68
CA THR A 27 -40.48 24.80 20.30
C THR A 27 -41.89 25.10 19.78
N GLU A 28 -42.93 24.85 20.59
CA GLU A 28 -44.31 25.17 20.25
C GLU A 28 -44.54 26.68 20.09
N TYR A 29 -44.01 27.51 20.98
CA TYR A 29 -44.13 28.97 20.86
C TYR A 29 -43.37 29.56 19.67
N VAL A 30 -42.17 29.03 19.37
CA VAL A 30 -41.42 29.44 18.17
C VAL A 30 -42.16 29.02 16.91
N LYS A 31 -42.74 27.82 16.86
CA LYS A 31 -43.54 27.35 15.72
C LYS A 31 -44.78 28.23 15.48
N ILE A 32 -45.55 28.53 16.53
CA ILE A 32 -46.71 29.42 16.44
C ILE A 32 -46.30 30.82 15.94
N HIS A 33 -45.15 31.34 16.37
CA HIS A 33 -44.67 32.64 15.89
C HIS A 33 -44.23 32.58 14.42
N LEU A 34 -43.54 31.52 14.00
CA LEU A 34 -43.11 31.33 12.61
C LEU A 34 -44.31 31.21 11.64
N ASP A 35 -45.39 30.54 12.06
CA ASP A 35 -46.61 30.43 11.26
C ASP A 35 -47.34 31.79 11.08
N ASN A 36 -47.14 32.73 12.02
CA ASN A 36 -47.82 34.03 12.02
C ASN A 36 -46.93 35.20 11.53
N CYS A 37 -45.61 35.04 11.49
CA CYS A 37 -44.67 36.12 11.14
C CYS A 37 -43.82 35.77 9.91
N PRO A 38 -44.06 36.43 8.75
CA PRO A 38 -43.31 36.13 7.52
C PRO A 38 -41.83 36.52 7.60
N GLU A 39 -41.49 37.59 8.32
CA GLU A 39 -40.09 38.03 8.47
C GLU A 39 -39.23 37.02 9.25
N CYS A 40 -39.77 36.45 10.32
CA CYS A 40 -39.09 35.41 11.09
C CYS A 40 -39.01 34.09 10.32
N MET A 41 -40.05 33.75 9.54
CA MET A 41 -40.04 32.58 8.66
C MET A 41 -38.96 32.69 7.59
N GLU A 42 -38.80 33.86 6.97
CA GLU A 42 -37.75 34.07 5.97
C GLU A 42 -36.35 33.89 6.57
N LYS A 43 -36.09 34.46 7.75
CA LYS A 43 -34.83 34.26 8.48
C LYS A 43 -34.58 32.79 8.81
N PHE A 44 -35.61 32.06 9.23
CA PHE A 44 -35.53 30.62 9.47
C PHE A 44 -35.19 29.83 8.19
N ILE A 45 -35.83 30.15 7.06
CA ILE A 45 -35.55 29.53 5.76
C ILE A 45 -34.10 29.82 5.33
N GLN A 46 -33.63 31.06 5.48
CA GLN A 46 -32.25 31.44 5.16
C GLN A 46 -31.25 30.67 6.03
N LEU A 47 -31.47 30.60 7.35
CA LEU A 47 -30.65 29.82 8.28
C LEU A 47 -30.65 28.33 7.93
N LYS A 48 -31.83 27.76 7.63
CA LYS A 48 -31.96 26.37 7.19
C LYS A 48 -31.23 26.13 5.88
N HIS A 49 -31.34 27.04 4.90
CA HIS A 49 -30.65 26.93 3.62
C HIS A 49 -29.13 27.06 3.79
N MET A 50 -28.64 27.94 4.67
CA MET A 50 -27.22 28.01 5.02
C MET A 50 -26.76 26.70 5.67
N LEU A 51 -27.49 26.19 6.65
CA LEU A 51 -27.16 24.93 7.33
C LEU A 51 -27.20 23.74 6.36
N THR A 52 -28.24 23.62 5.53
CA THR A 52 -28.32 22.62 4.46
C THR A 52 -27.20 22.82 3.44
N ARG A 53 -26.78 24.04 3.12
CA ARG A 53 -25.61 24.26 2.26
C ARG A 53 -24.31 23.85 2.95
N PHE A 54 -24.17 24.02 4.26
CA PHE A 54 -22.99 23.55 5.01
C PHE A 54 -22.97 22.03 5.15
N VAL A 55 -24.12 21.41 5.45
CA VAL A 55 -24.31 19.96 5.48
C VAL A 55 -24.08 19.38 4.09
N ASN A 56 -24.70 19.95 3.05
CA ASN A 56 -24.43 19.58 1.67
C ASN A 56 -22.98 19.86 1.28
N ASN A 57 -22.31 20.91 1.77
CA ASN A 57 -20.88 21.10 1.47
C ASN A 57 -19.98 20.07 2.17
N GLN A 58 -20.43 19.46 3.28
CA GLN A 58 -19.79 18.32 3.93
C GLN A 58 -20.20 16.98 3.31
N GLU A 59 -21.40 16.89 2.73
CA GLU A 59 -21.94 15.72 2.00
C GLU A 59 -21.66 15.78 0.48
N THR A 60 -21.14 16.89 -0.05
CA THR A 60 -20.60 17.02 -1.42
C THR A 60 -19.13 16.60 -1.48
N GLU A 61 -18.72 15.67 -0.62
CA GLU A 61 -17.77 14.64 -1.01
C GLU A 61 -18.46 13.41 -1.60
N ASP A 62 -19.77 13.45 -1.90
CA ASP A 62 -20.38 12.65 -2.98
C ASP A 62 -20.08 13.28 -4.35
N VAL A 63 -18.81 13.59 -4.61
CA VAL A 63 -18.26 13.30 -5.93
C VAL A 63 -18.24 11.78 -5.94
N GLU A 64 -19.06 11.11 -6.77
CA GLU A 64 -18.79 9.70 -7.13
C GLU A 64 -17.28 9.65 -7.39
N SER A 65 -16.52 9.09 -6.43
CA SER A 65 -15.07 9.14 -6.51
C SER A 65 -14.73 8.63 -7.89
N PRO A 66 -13.97 9.37 -8.71
CA PRO A 66 -13.82 9.04 -10.12
C PRO A 66 -13.04 7.72 -10.32
N TYR A 67 -12.64 7.10 -9.21
CA TYR A 67 -12.09 5.78 -9.03
C TYR A 67 -13.14 4.65 -8.86
N ILE A 68 -14.44 4.93 -8.71
CA ILE A 68 -15.53 3.93 -8.52
C ILE A 68 -16.10 3.43 -9.85
N THR A 69 -15.37 3.54 -10.95
CA THR A 69 -15.78 2.88 -12.20
C THR A 69 -15.25 1.45 -12.21
N LYS A 70 -16.07 0.47 -12.60
CA LYS A 70 -15.63 -0.93 -12.79
C LYS A 70 -14.42 -1.04 -13.72
N GLN A 71 -14.32 -0.13 -14.70
CA GLN A 71 -13.16 -0.02 -15.58
C GLN A 71 -11.90 0.40 -14.84
N TYR A 72 -11.99 1.41 -13.96
CA TYR A 72 -10.87 1.85 -13.15
C TYR A 72 -10.46 0.82 -12.10
N GLU A 73 -11.40 0.11 -11.46
CA GLU A 73 -11.07 -1.00 -10.55
C GLU A 73 -10.30 -2.12 -11.26
N THR A 74 -10.72 -2.46 -12.48
CA THR A 74 -10.02 -3.42 -13.33
C THR A 74 -8.63 -2.90 -13.71
N PHE A 75 -8.48 -1.61 -13.98
CA PHE A 75 -7.18 -0.98 -14.23
C PHE A 75 -6.28 -1.06 -12.99
N LYS A 76 -6.77 -0.63 -11.83
CA LYS A 76 -6.03 -0.57 -10.57
C LYS A 76 -5.54 -1.94 -10.12
N SER A 77 -6.39 -2.97 -10.20
CA SER A 77 -6.03 -4.35 -9.84
C SER A 77 -4.94 -4.96 -10.72
N ASN A 78 -4.87 -4.54 -11.99
CA ASN A 78 -3.90 -5.06 -12.97
C ASN A 78 -2.68 -4.15 -13.17
N LEU A 79 -2.66 -2.95 -12.55
CA LEU A 79 -1.64 -1.95 -12.79
C LEU A 79 -0.23 -2.46 -12.45
N SER A 80 -0.06 -3.11 -11.30
CA SER A 80 1.25 -3.65 -10.90
C SER A 80 1.76 -4.71 -11.90
N ALA A 81 0.93 -5.70 -12.21
CA ALA A 81 1.27 -6.76 -13.16
C ALA A 81 1.57 -6.20 -14.57
N TYR A 82 0.87 -5.12 -14.97
CA TYR A 82 1.15 -4.43 -16.23
C TYR A 82 2.55 -3.79 -16.23
N ILE A 83 2.94 -3.13 -15.14
CA ILE A 83 4.24 -2.45 -15.01
C ILE A 83 5.42 -3.43 -15.02
N ASP A 84 5.19 -4.65 -14.53
CA ASP A 84 6.20 -5.71 -14.45
C ASP A 84 6.13 -6.69 -15.63
N ASN A 85 5.28 -6.40 -16.64
CA ASN A 85 5.08 -7.20 -17.85
C ASN A 85 4.63 -8.65 -17.57
N GLU A 86 3.88 -8.86 -16.49
CA GLU A 86 3.33 -10.17 -16.11
C GLU A 86 1.97 -10.44 -16.76
N LEU A 87 1.34 -9.42 -17.35
CA LEU A 87 0.07 -9.55 -18.04
C LEU A 87 0.21 -10.18 -19.42
N ASN A 88 -0.81 -10.93 -19.82
CA ASN A 88 -0.95 -11.39 -21.19
C ASN A 88 -1.20 -10.21 -22.17
N ASN A 89 -1.02 -10.46 -23.47
CA ASN A 89 -1.16 -9.42 -24.51
C ASN A 89 -2.54 -8.76 -24.54
N LEU A 90 -3.62 -9.53 -24.33
CA LEU A 90 -4.99 -9.01 -24.40
C LEU A 90 -5.29 -8.06 -23.22
N ASP A 91 -4.88 -8.43 -22.02
CA ASP A 91 -5.09 -7.64 -20.82
C ASP A 91 -4.18 -6.40 -20.82
N SER A 92 -2.95 -6.53 -21.32
CA SER A 92 -2.06 -5.38 -21.55
C SER A 92 -2.69 -4.33 -22.48
N ILE A 93 -3.37 -4.75 -23.55
CA ILE A 93 -4.08 -3.84 -24.45
C ILE A 93 -5.27 -3.18 -23.74
N LYS A 94 -6.00 -3.89 -22.89
CA LYS A 94 -7.12 -3.32 -22.12
C LYS A 94 -6.65 -2.22 -21.17
N ILE A 95 -5.54 -2.44 -20.45
CA ILE A 95 -4.96 -1.44 -19.54
C ILE A 95 -4.54 -0.18 -20.31
N LYS A 96 -3.86 -0.34 -21.46
CA LYS A 96 -3.52 0.78 -22.35
C LYS A 96 -4.76 1.55 -22.79
N LYS A 97 -5.81 0.85 -23.20
CA LYS A 97 -7.08 1.48 -23.62
C LYS A 97 -7.69 2.30 -22.49
N ILE A 98 -7.74 1.75 -21.27
CA ILE A 98 -8.28 2.44 -20.09
C ILE A 98 -7.47 3.69 -19.77
N ALA A 99 -6.13 3.61 -19.76
CA ALA A 99 -5.24 4.76 -19.51
C ALA A 99 -5.34 5.85 -20.60
N ILE A 100 -5.68 5.50 -21.84
CA ILE A 100 -5.94 6.49 -22.89
C ILE A 100 -7.27 7.20 -22.63
N SER A 101 -8.32 6.46 -22.28
CA SER A 101 -9.67 7.00 -22.09
C SER A 101 -9.90 7.73 -20.77
N ASN A 102 -9.17 7.36 -19.71
CA ASN A 102 -9.37 7.91 -18.36
C ASN A 102 -8.11 8.69 -17.91
N PRO A 103 -8.20 10.02 -17.71
CA PRO A 103 -7.06 10.84 -17.32
C PRO A 103 -6.48 10.47 -15.94
N LEU A 104 -7.29 9.98 -15.01
CA LEU A 104 -6.82 9.54 -13.69
C LEU A 104 -6.01 8.26 -13.80
N ALA A 105 -6.50 7.28 -14.57
CA ALA A 105 -5.74 6.06 -14.85
C ALA A 105 -4.40 6.38 -15.53
N ARG A 106 -4.36 7.38 -16.41
CA ARG A 106 -3.11 7.86 -17.01
C ARG A 106 -2.16 8.44 -15.96
N GLN A 107 -2.67 9.31 -15.10
CA GLN A 107 -1.88 9.93 -14.04
C GLN A 107 -1.29 8.86 -13.10
N ASP A 108 -2.09 7.88 -12.69
CA ASP A 108 -1.61 6.79 -11.83
C ASP A 108 -0.56 5.91 -12.51
N LEU A 109 -0.71 5.69 -13.82
CA LEU A 109 0.30 5.01 -14.62
C LEU A 109 1.62 5.79 -14.67
N GLU A 110 1.56 7.11 -14.87
CA GLU A 110 2.75 7.98 -14.87
C GLU A 110 3.42 8.04 -13.48
N ASN A 111 2.61 8.10 -12.42
CA ASN A 111 3.08 8.10 -11.04
C ASN A 111 3.85 6.82 -10.71
N ILE A 112 3.33 5.66 -11.09
CA ILE A 112 4.01 4.38 -10.79
C ILE A 112 5.30 4.20 -11.60
N TYR A 113 5.35 4.68 -12.86
CA TYR A 113 6.60 4.70 -13.62
C TYR A 113 7.63 5.65 -13.01
N THR A 114 7.19 6.81 -12.53
CA THR A 114 8.06 7.76 -11.82
C THR A 114 8.62 7.12 -10.55
N PHE A 115 7.77 6.45 -9.78
CA PHE A 115 8.19 5.70 -8.59
C PHE A 115 9.21 4.60 -8.92
N LYS A 116 8.97 3.80 -9.96
CA LYS A 116 9.91 2.77 -10.45
C LYS A 116 11.27 3.36 -10.81
N LYS A 117 11.29 4.52 -11.48
CA LYS A 117 12.52 5.25 -11.81
C LYS A 117 13.25 5.75 -10.56
N LEU A 118 12.53 6.29 -9.59
CA LEU A 118 13.11 6.77 -8.33
C LEU A 118 13.71 5.62 -7.52
N LEU A 119 13.03 4.47 -7.44
CA LEU A 119 13.56 3.25 -6.83
C LEU A 119 14.85 2.80 -7.51
N HIS A 120 14.85 2.71 -8.84
CA HIS A 120 16.03 2.30 -9.59
C HIS A 120 17.21 3.26 -9.39
N SER A 121 16.96 4.56 -9.46
CA SER A 121 17.97 5.60 -9.19
C SER A 121 18.56 5.48 -7.79
N SER A 122 17.70 5.29 -6.78
CA SER A 122 18.12 5.13 -5.39
C SER A 122 18.97 3.88 -5.21
N PHE A 123 18.55 2.77 -5.82
CA PHE A 123 19.29 1.51 -5.81
C PHE A 123 20.67 1.65 -6.45
N GLU A 124 20.77 2.21 -7.67
CA GLU A 124 22.06 2.40 -8.34
C GLU A 124 22.97 3.37 -7.57
N ARG A 125 22.41 4.42 -6.94
CA ARG A 125 23.18 5.30 -6.06
C ARG A 125 23.75 4.52 -4.88
N THR A 126 22.94 3.77 -4.15
CA THR A 126 23.40 2.95 -3.02
C THR A 126 24.42 1.90 -3.45
N LYS A 127 24.22 1.26 -4.59
CA LYS A 127 25.17 0.31 -5.18
C LYS A 127 26.51 0.97 -5.51
N THR A 128 26.51 2.20 -6.00
CA THR A 128 27.73 2.96 -6.30
C THR A 128 28.45 3.41 -5.02
N GLU A 129 27.70 3.78 -3.97
CA GLU A 129 28.23 4.15 -2.66
C GLU A 129 28.77 2.94 -1.88
N LEU A 130 28.31 1.72 -2.20
CA LEU A 130 28.79 0.49 -1.61
C LEU A 130 30.24 0.21 -2.06
N LYS A 131 31.20 0.61 -1.22
CA LYS A 131 32.65 0.43 -1.48
C LYS A 131 33.12 -1.03 -1.46
N ASN A 132 32.31 -1.94 -0.90
CA ASN A 132 32.69 -3.33 -0.70
C ASN A 132 32.07 -4.21 -1.78
N ASP A 133 32.93 -4.88 -2.55
CA ASP A 133 32.51 -5.90 -3.50
C ASP A 133 32.44 -7.27 -2.81
N TYR A 134 31.22 -7.74 -2.57
CA TYR A 134 30.98 -9.06 -2.00
C TYR A 134 30.94 -10.17 -3.05
N SER A 135 30.95 -9.86 -4.35
CA SER A 135 30.85 -10.86 -5.42
C SER A 135 31.96 -11.90 -5.34
N LYS A 136 33.20 -11.48 -5.09
CA LYS A 136 34.34 -12.37 -4.93
C LYS A 136 34.21 -13.27 -3.70
N SER A 137 33.72 -12.75 -2.58
CA SER A 137 33.49 -13.55 -1.37
C SER A 137 32.38 -14.57 -1.58
N THR A 138 31.28 -14.17 -2.21
CA THR A 138 30.14 -15.05 -2.50
C THR A 138 30.52 -16.15 -3.49
N VAL A 139 31.22 -15.81 -4.58
CA VAL A 139 31.72 -16.79 -5.56
C VAL A 139 32.70 -17.76 -4.89
N ASN A 140 33.60 -17.27 -4.02
CA ASN A 140 34.53 -18.15 -3.33
C ASN A 140 33.80 -19.12 -2.38
N ASN A 141 32.77 -18.66 -1.67
CA ASN A 141 31.96 -19.52 -0.81
C ASN A 141 31.20 -20.59 -1.61
N LEU A 142 30.61 -20.23 -2.76
CA LEU A 142 29.93 -21.19 -3.64
C LEU A 142 30.90 -22.20 -4.27
N LEU A 143 32.14 -21.78 -4.60
CA LEU A 143 33.17 -22.68 -5.10
C LEU A 143 33.67 -23.63 -4.00
N HIS A 144 33.89 -23.13 -2.79
CA HIS A 144 34.32 -23.95 -1.66
C HIS A 144 33.25 -24.95 -1.21
N GLU A 145 31.96 -24.59 -1.21
CA GLU A 145 30.87 -25.55 -0.96
C GLU A 145 30.89 -26.73 -1.97
N ASN A 146 31.32 -26.48 -3.21
CA ASN A 146 31.46 -27.54 -4.21
C ASN A 146 32.78 -28.33 -4.11
N ASP A 147 33.86 -27.74 -3.58
CA ASP A 147 35.16 -28.40 -3.42
C ASP A 147 35.29 -29.17 -2.09
N ASP A 148 34.51 -28.82 -1.05
CA ASP A 148 34.37 -29.64 0.16
C ASP A 148 33.73 -31.02 -0.14
N GLN A 149 33.11 -31.17 -1.33
CA GLN A 149 32.64 -32.45 -1.83
C GLN A 149 33.74 -33.29 -2.52
N LYS A 150 34.93 -32.72 -2.76
CA LYS A 150 36.17 -33.44 -3.17
C LYS A 150 37.09 -33.75 -1.99
N ASN A 151 36.52 -33.95 -0.80
CA ASN A 151 37.26 -34.67 0.23
C ASN A 151 37.48 -36.10 -0.28
N ILE A 152 38.66 -36.39 -0.84
CA ILE A 152 39.10 -37.76 -1.09
C ILE A 152 38.90 -38.50 0.23
N ASP A 153 37.96 -39.45 0.21
CA ASP A 153 37.39 -40.08 1.39
C ASP A 153 38.50 -40.42 2.37
N ALA A 154 38.34 -39.96 3.62
CA ALA A 154 39.25 -40.30 4.71
C ALA A 154 39.54 -41.81 4.78
N PHE A 155 38.60 -42.63 4.28
CA PHE A 155 38.73 -44.05 4.02
C PHE A 155 39.91 -44.42 3.11
N PHE A 156 40.08 -43.78 1.95
CA PHE A 156 41.18 -44.07 1.02
C PHE A 156 42.54 -43.81 1.68
N LYS A 157 42.67 -42.70 2.42
CA LYS A 157 43.88 -42.39 3.19
C LYS A 157 44.17 -43.45 4.26
N LEU A 158 43.14 -43.94 4.94
CA LEU A 158 43.25 -45.00 5.95
C LEU A 158 43.67 -46.34 5.32
N THR A 159 43.10 -46.70 4.17
CA THR A 159 43.46 -47.92 3.43
C THR A 159 44.89 -47.89 2.92
N ALA A 160 45.39 -46.75 2.46
CA ALA A 160 46.77 -46.61 1.99
C ALA A 160 47.77 -46.82 3.14
N ILE A 161 47.51 -46.23 4.31
CA ILE A 161 48.35 -46.42 5.51
C ILE A 161 48.35 -47.89 5.93
N PHE A 162 47.17 -48.54 5.93
CA PHE A 162 47.05 -49.95 6.29
C PHE A 162 47.84 -50.87 5.33
N PHE A 163 47.78 -50.61 4.02
CA PHE A 163 48.57 -51.35 3.03
C PHE A 163 50.08 -51.19 3.26
N ILE A 164 50.55 -49.97 3.55
CA ILE A 164 51.97 -49.72 3.84
C ILE A 164 52.41 -50.46 5.11
N MET A 165 51.57 -50.51 6.13
CA MET A 165 51.86 -51.25 7.36
C MET A 165 51.99 -52.76 7.10
N ILE A 166 51.07 -53.34 6.33
CA ILE A 166 51.12 -54.78 5.98
C ILE A 166 52.36 -55.10 5.16
N THR A 167 52.69 -54.29 4.16
CA THR A 167 53.87 -54.55 3.30
C THR A 167 55.16 -54.47 4.11
N ALA A 168 55.27 -53.55 5.06
CA ALA A 168 56.41 -53.46 5.97
C ALA A 168 56.54 -54.71 6.87
N ILE A 169 55.43 -55.22 7.41
CA ILE A 169 55.43 -56.44 8.24
C ILE A 169 55.85 -57.66 7.40
N VAL A 170 55.26 -57.82 6.21
CA VAL A 170 55.59 -58.94 5.31
C VAL A 170 57.05 -58.88 4.87
N ALA A 171 57.56 -57.71 4.50
CA ALA A 171 58.97 -57.51 4.15
C ALA A 171 59.91 -57.83 5.32
N GLY A 172 59.55 -57.43 6.54
CA GLY A 172 60.29 -57.77 7.75
C GLY A 172 60.35 -59.28 8.01
N ILE A 173 59.22 -59.98 7.88
CA ILE A 173 59.15 -61.44 8.04
C ILE A 173 59.99 -62.15 6.97
N ILE A 174 59.93 -61.71 5.71
CA ILE A 174 60.74 -62.27 4.62
C ILE A 174 62.23 -62.07 4.92
N SER A 175 62.64 -60.87 5.38
CA SER A 175 64.03 -60.59 5.73
C SER A 175 64.54 -61.42 6.90
N ILE A 176 63.67 -61.82 7.83
CA ILE A 176 64.00 -62.69 8.97
C ILE A 176 64.07 -64.17 8.55
N LEU A 177 63.31 -64.60 7.55
CA LEU A 177 63.31 -65.99 7.07
C LEU A 177 64.44 -66.30 6.07
N TYR A 178 64.96 -65.28 5.39
CA TYR A 178 66.07 -65.41 4.42
C TYR A 178 67.46 -65.11 5.01
N PHE A 179 67.54 -64.83 6.32
CA PHE A 179 68.78 -64.72 7.09
C PHE A 179 68.83 -65.81 8.16
#